data_AF-A0A8T4S6T4-F1
#
_entry.id   AF-A0A8T4S6T4-F1
#
_cell.length_a   1.000
_cell.length_b   1.000
_cell.length_c   1.000
_cell.angle_alpha   90.00
_cell.angle_beta   90.00
_cell.angle_gamma   90.00
#
_symmetry.space_group_name_H-M   'P 1'
#
loop_
_entity.id
_entity.type
_entity.pdbx_description
1 polymer ?
#
loop_
_entity_poly.entity_id
_entity_poly.type
_entity_poly.pdbx_seq_one_letter_code
_entity_poly.pdbx_strand_id
1 'polypeptide(L)'
;MNKIIRVFFINFKDGFKDFGHLMAFIVNYVLLFFVYIVGVGLTSIIAKSFKRVFLNIKKKRDAKSYWEDLNLKRKKMIEYYRQF
;
A
#
# COMPACT_ATOMS: atom_id res chain seq x y z
N MET A 1 48.31 29.95 5.18
CA MET A 1 47.65 28.64 5.42
C MET A 1 47.64 27.87 4.12
N ASN A 2 48.27 26.68 4.08
CA ASN A 2 48.48 25.92 2.83
C ASN A 2 47.15 25.67 2.09
N LYS A 3 47.13 25.95 0.78
CA LYS A 3 45.95 25.81 -0.11
C LYS A 3 45.29 24.42 0.01
N ILE A 4 46.13 23.40 0.21
CA ILE A 4 45.74 21.99 0.43
C ILE A 4 44.87 21.83 1.68
N ILE A 5 45.24 22.47 2.80
CA ILE A 5 44.49 22.40 4.06
C ILE A 5 43.11 23.01 3.87
N ARG A 6 43.01 24.15 3.16
CA ARG A 6 41.72 24.79 2.90
C ARG A 6 40.78 23.92 2.06
N VAL A 7 41.30 23.27 1.01
CA VAL A 7 40.54 22.35 0.16
C VAL A 7 40.08 21.12 0.95
N PHE A 8 40.94 20.57 1.80
CA PHE A 8 40.59 19.45 2.67
C PHE A 8 39.39 19.78 3.58
N PHE A 9 39.41 20.93 4.26
CA PHE A 9 38.31 21.34 5.14
C PHE A 9 37.01 21.65 4.38
N ILE A 10 37.09 22.17 3.16
CA ILE A 10 35.90 22.39 2.31
C ILE A 10 35.26 21.05 1.94
N ASN A 11 36.05 20.13 1.38
CA ASN A 11 35.56 18.81 0.98
C ASN A 11 35.06 17.99 2.17
N PHE A 12 35.72 18.12 3.32
CA PHE A 12 35.29 17.46 4.56
C PHE A 12 33.94 17.98 5.04
N LYS A 13 33.74 19.31 5.01
CA LYS A 13 32.46 19.93 5.37
C LYS A 13 31.34 19.50 4.42
N ASP A 14 31.62 19.42 3.13
CA ASP A 14 30.65 18.98 2.13
C ASP A 14 30.28 17.51 2.34
N GLY A 15 31.26 16.63 2.57
CA GLY A 15 31.01 15.23 2.92
C GLY A 15 30.20 15.05 4.20
N PHE A 16 30.44 15.89 5.21
CA PHE A 16 29.66 15.86 6.46
C PHE A 16 28.20 16.30 6.26
N LYS A 17 27.96 17.26 5.36
CA LYS A 17 26.62 17.70 4.98
C LYS A 17 25.84 16.57 4.30
N ASP A 18 26.47 15.87 3.35
CA ASP A 18 25.85 14.75 2.64
C ASP A 18 25.58 13.57 3.57
N PHE A 19 26.51 13.29 4.51
CA PHE A 19 26.28 12.31 5.57
C PHE A 19 25.09 12.67 6.44
N GLY A 20 24.96 13.94 6.83
CA GLY A 20 23.80 14.43 7.57
C GLY A 20 22.49 14.23 6.81
N HIS A 21 22.47 14.50 5.51
CA HIS A 21 21.31 14.25 4.65
C HIS A 21 20.95 12.76 4.58
N LEU A 22 21.93 11.88 4.43
CA LEU A 22 21.71 10.43 4.42
C LEU A 22 21.13 9.94 5.76
N MET A 23 21.68 10.42 6.88
CA MET A 23 21.19 10.06 8.21
C MET A 23 19.76 10.55 8.44
N ALA A 24 19.43 11.78 8.01
CA ALA A 24 18.07 12.30 8.08
C ALA A 24 17.09 11.44 7.27
N PHE A 25 17.50 11.00 6.07
CA PHE A 25 16.70 10.10 5.25
C PHE A 25 16.46 8.75 5.95
N ILE A 26 17.51 8.14 6.50
CA ILE A 26 17.41 6.86 7.22
C ILE A 26 16.47 6.98 8.41
N VAL A 27 16.62 8.02 9.23
CA VAL A 27 15.78 8.25 10.40
C VAL A 27 14.32 8.42 9.98
N ASN A 28 14.04 9.24 8.96
CA ASN A 28 12.68 9.41 8.45
C ASN A 28 12.10 8.10 7.92
N TYR A 29 12.88 7.32 7.17
CA TYR A 29 12.43 6.02 6.65
C TYR A 29 12.08 5.05 7.79
N VAL A 30 12.94 4.96 8.81
CA VAL A 30 12.70 4.11 9.98
C VAL A 30 11.44 4.56 10.72
N LEU A 31 11.27 5.87 10.94
CA LEU A 31 10.09 6.41 11.59
C LEU A 31 8.81 6.09 10.80
N LEU A 32 8.84 6.30 9.47
CA LEU A 32 7.72 6.00 8.58
C LEU A 32 7.39 4.51 8.58
N PHE A 33 8.41 3.65 8.59
CA PHE A 33 8.26 2.20 8.63
C PHE A 33 7.50 1.77 9.90
N PHE A 34 7.89 2.29 11.06
CA PHE A 34 7.16 2.02 12.31
C PHE A 34 5.72 2.55 12.26
N VAL A 35 5.51 3.78 11.79
CA VAL A 35 4.16 4.36 11.64
C VAL A 35 3.31 3.53 10.69
N TYR A 36 3.88 3.01 9.61
CA TYR A 36 3.17 2.17 8.65
C TYR A 36 2.77 0.83 9.27
N ILE A 37 3.68 0.18 10.00
CA ILE A 37 3.36 -1.08 10.70
C ILE A 37 2.28 -0.85 11.76
N VAL A 38 2.39 0.21 12.56
CA VAL A 38 1.43 0.47 13.63
C VAL A 38 0.10 0.93 13.02
N GLY A 39 0.11 1.91 12.12
CA GLY A 39 -1.09 2.43 11.47
C GLY A 39 -1.76 1.40 10.57
N VAL A 40 -1.08 0.92 9.53
CA VAL A 40 -1.65 -0.04 8.56
C VAL A 40 -1.78 -1.44 9.16
N GLY A 41 -0.81 -1.89 9.96
CA GLY A 41 -0.89 -3.19 10.60
C GLY A 41 -2.03 -3.27 11.62
N LEU A 42 -2.15 -2.31 12.55
CA LEU A 42 -3.27 -2.34 13.51
C LEU A 42 -4.61 -2.12 12.80
N THR A 43 -4.70 -1.20 11.84
CA THR A 43 -5.96 -1.01 11.08
C THR A 43 -6.35 -2.26 10.32
N SER A 44 -5.40 -3.02 9.75
CA SER A 44 -5.68 -4.31 9.08
C SER A 44 -6.18 -5.38 10.04
N ILE A 45 -5.62 -5.46 11.25
CA ILE A 45 -6.04 -6.39 12.30
C ILE A 45 -7.46 -6.04 12.75
N ILE A 46 -7.71 -4.75 13.00
CA ILE A 46 -9.03 -4.24 13.38
C ILE A 46 -10.04 -4.49 12.27
N ALA A 47 -9.73 -4.15 11.01
CA ALA A 47 -10.61 -4.38 9.85
C ALA A 47 -10.95 -5.87 9.67
N LYS A 48 -9.97 -6.76 9.89
CA LYS A 48 -10.17 -8.21 9.87
C LYS A 48 -11.09 -8.68 11.02
N SER A 49 -10.92 -8.12 12.22
CA SER A 49 -11.76 -8.42 13.39
C SER A 49 -13.20 -7.94 13.23
N PHE A 50 -13.43 -6.82 12.54
CA PHE A 50 -14.77 -6.29 12.30
C PHE A 50 -15.59 -7.05 11.24
N LYS A 51 -15.09 -8.18 10.72
CA LYS A 51 -15.80 -9.04 9.73
C LYS A 51 -16.42 -8.25 8.56
N ARG A 52 -15.95 -7.03 8.26
CA ARG A 52 -16.26 -6.38 7.00
C ARG A 52 -15.46 -7.12 5.95
N VAL A 53 -16.08 -8.20 5.46
CA VAL A 53 -15.58 -9.03 4.38
C VAL A 53 -15.35 -8.05 3.22
N PHE A 54 -14.08 -7.72 2.98
CA PHE A 54 -13.67 -6.64 2.07
C PHE A 54 -14.26 -6.84 0.67
N LEU A 55 -14.58 -8.08 0.34
CA LEU A 55 -15.55 -8.50 -0.66
C LEU A 55 -16.33 -9.65 -0.05
N ASN A 56 -17.66 -9.68 -0.18
CA ASN A 56 -18.48 -10.84 0.16
C ASN A 56 -18.12 -11.98 -0.80
N ILE A 57 -16.96 -12.61 -0.62
CA ILE A 57 -16.47 -13.79 -1.34
C ILE A 57 -17.28 -14.96 -0.79
N LYS A 58 -18.59 -14.95 -1.04
CA LYS A 58 -19.31 -16.18 -1.31
C LYS A 58 -18.77 -16.68 -2.64
N LYS A 59 -17.57 -17.24 -2.65
CA LYS A 59 -17.18 -18.21 -3.67
C LYS A 59 -18.23 -19.30 -3.52
N LYS A 60 -19.27 -19.28 -4.36
CA LYS A 60 -20.12 -20.44 -4.59
C LYS A 60 -19.13 -21.54 -4.97
N ARG A 61 -18.87 -22.45 -4.03
CA ARG A 61 -17.88 -23.53 -4.16
C ARG A 61 -18.15 -24.40 -5.41
N ASP A 62 -19.36 -24.28 -5.98
CA ASP A 62 -19.87 -25.05 -7.10
C ASP A 62 -20.14 -24.25 -8.38
N ALA A 63 -19.84 -22.94 -8.44
CA ALA A 63 -20.02 -22.17 -9.67
C ALA A 63 -18.81 -22.41 -10.62
N LYS A 64 -18.98 -23.30 -11.59
CA LYS A 64 -17.97 -23.65 -12.62
C LYS A 64 -17.47 -22.45 -13.44
N SER A 65 -18.18 -21.32 -13.43
CA SER A 65 -17.68 -20.02 -13.87
C SER A 65 -18.67 -18.92 -13.46
N TYR A 66 -18.31 -17.64 -13.65
CA TYR A 66 -19.24 -16.50 -13.52
C TYR A 66 -20.26 -16.42 -14.66
N TRP A 67 -20.16 -17.31 -15.65
CA TRP A 67 -21.07 -17.37 -16.78
C TRP A 67 -22.31 -18.18 -16.37
N GLU A 68 -23.47 -17.53 -16.33
CA GLU A 68 -24.72 -18.27 -16.47
C GLU A 68 -24.79 -18.81 -17.90
N ASP A 69 -25.21 -20.06 -18.06
CA ASP A 69 -25.65 -20.55 -19.38
C ASP A 69 -26.79 -19.63 -19.81
N LEU A 70 -26.53 -18.79 -20.82
CA LEU A 70 -27.49 -17.85 -21.41
C LEU A 70 -28.63 -18.66 -22.04
N ASN A 71 -29.57 -19.05 -21.19
CA ASN A 71 -30.80 -19.69 -21.59
C ASN A 71 -31.60 -18.62 -22.34
N LEU A 72 -31.69 -18.72 -23.67
CA LEU A 72 -32.36 -17.76 -24.57
C LEU A 72 -33.88 -17.65 -24.34
N LYS A 73 -34.40 -18.19 -23.23
CA LYS A 73 -35.79 -18.08 -22.82
C LYS A 73 -36.02 -16.76 -22.09
N ARG A 74 -37.18 -16.16 -22.33
CA ARG A 74 -37.59 -14.86 -21.76
C ARG A 74 -37.60 -14.96 -20.22
N LYS A 75 -36.65 -14.30 -19.55
CA LYS A 75 -36.61 -14.18 -18.07
C LYS A 75 -37.68 -13.19 -17.59
N LYS A 76 -38.01 -13.20 -16.29
CA LYS A 76 -39.01 -12.27 -15.73
C LYS A 76 -38.51 -10.83 -15.87
N MET A 77 -39.39 -9.89 -16.27
CA MET A 77 -39.07 -8.48 -16.49
C MET A 77 -38.27 -7.83 -15.34
N ILE A 78 -38.60 -8.21 -14.11
CA ILE A 78 -37.92 -7.75 -12.88
C ILE A 78 -36.41 -8.03 -12.88
N GLU A 79 -35.94 -9.11 -13.52
CA GLU A 79 -34.51 -9.43 -13.59
C GLU A 79 -33.74 -8.50 -14.54
N TYR A 80 -34.39 -7.99 -15.59
CA TYR A 80 -33.79 -7.02 -16.52
C TYR A 80 -33.61 -5.64 -15.87
N TYR A 81 -34.55 -5.23 -15.01
CA TYR A 81 -34.44 -3.96 -14.28
C TYR A 81 -33.29 -3.90 -13.28
N ARG A 82 -32.62 -5.02 -12.99
CA ARG A 82 -31.46 -5.08 -12.07
C ARG A 82 -30.11 -5.05 -12.79
N GLN A 83 -30.10 -4.97 -14.13
CA GLN A 83 -28.87 -4.92 -14.94
C GLN A 83 -28.33 -3.50 -15.17
N PHE A 84 -29.14 -2.48 -14.89
CA PHE A 84 -28.77 -1.07 -14.89
C PHE A 84 -28.86 -0.54 -13.45
#